data_AF-A0A1G8EI18-F1
#
_entry.id   AF-A0A1G8EI18-F1
#
_cell.length_a   1.000
_cell.length_b   1.000
_cell.length_c   1.000
_cell.angle_alpha   90.00
_cell.angle_beta   90.00
_cell.angle_gamma   90.00
#
_symmetry.space_group_name_H-M   'P 1'
#
loop_
_entity.id
_entity.type
_entity.pdbx_description
1 polymer ?
#
loop_
_entity_poly.entity_id
_entity_poly.type
_entity_poly.pdbx_seq_one_letter_code
_entity_poly.pdbx_strand_id
1 'polypeptide(L)' 'MNKIIGYFKKWTPMRWVRLGLAVLLIFQAIDAQLWVLAIPAVYLLLQAFFNFGCKNDSCKI' A
#
# COMPACT_ATOMS: atom_id res chain seq x y z
N MET A 1 22.21 -7.10 -3.33
CA MET A 1 21.14 -8.00 -2.81
C MET A 1 20.70 -7.68 -1.37
N ASN A 2 21.58 -7.25 -0.46
CA ASN A 2 21.24 -7.01 0.97
C ASN A 2 20.27 -5.84 1.26
N LYS A 3 20.23 -4.79 0.44
CA LYS A 3 19.38 -3.60 0.71
C LYS A 3 17.88 -3.88 0.57
N ILE A 4 17.48 -4.70 -0.41
CA ILE A 4 16.07 -5.03 -0.68
C ILE A 4 15.49 -5.87 0.47
N ILE A 5 16.23 -6.90 0.90
CA ILE A 5 15.82 -7.76 2.01
C ILE A 5 15.69 -6.95 3.31
N GLY A 6 16.68 -6.07 3.58
CA GLY A 6 16.65 -5.20 4.75
C GLY A 6 15.48 -4.21 4.74
N TYR A 7 15.04 -3.77 3.56
CA TYR A 7 13.88 -2.89 3.41
C TYR A 7 12.58 -3.62 3.80
N PHE A 8 12.30 -4.79 3.20
CA PHE A 8 11.09 -5.56 3.52
C PHE A 8 11.08 -6.11 4.95
N LYS A 9 12.24 -6.36 5.56
CA LYS A 9 12.34 -6.79 6.97
C LYS A 9 11.85 -5.73 7.96
N LYS A 10 11.83 -4.44 7.57
CA LYS A 10 11.31 -3.32 8.38
C LYS A 10 9.83 -3.04 8.16
N TRP A 11 9.15 -3.81 7.30
CA TRP A 11 7.74 -3.59 7.03
C TRP A 11 6.87 -3.94 8.24
N THR A 12 6.03 -3.00 8.63
CA THR A 12 5.03 -3.25 9.66
C THR A 12 3.84 -4.04 9.09
N PRO A 13 3.08 -4.78 9.92
CA PRO A 13 1.88 -5.50 9.47
C PRO A 13 0.89 -4.60 8.72
N MET A 14 0.77 -3.33 9.12
CA MET A 14 -0.12 -2.36 8.47
C MET A 14 0.26 -2.07 7.02
N ARG A 15 1.56 -2.08 6.67
CA ARG A 15 1.99 -1.91 5.26
C ARG A 15 1.50 -3.07 4.39
N TRP A 16 1.53 -4.29 4.91
CA TRP A 16 1.01 -5.46 4.22
C TRP A 16 -0.51 -5.42 4.05
N VAL A 17 -1.25 -4.98 5.07
CA VAL A 17 -2.70 -4.80 4.98
C VAL A 17 -3.06 -3.77 3.90
N ARG A 18 -2.39 -2.62 3.88
CA ARG A 18 -2.59 -1.59 2.85
C ARG A 18 -2.27 -2.10 1.45
N LEU A 19 -1.17 -2.84 1.31
CA LEU A 19 -0.80 -3.46 0.03
C LEU A 19 -1.86 -4.45 -0.44
N GLY A 20 -2.34 -5.32 0.45
CA GLY A 20 -3.40 -6.28 0.13
C GLY A 20 -4.70 -5.60 -0.31
N LEU A 21 -5.15 -4.59 0.43
CA LEU A 21 -6.33 -3.80 0.07
C LEU A 21 -6.17 -3.07 -1.27
N ALA A 22 -4.99 -2.51 -1.54
CA ALA A 22 -4.71 -1.86 -2.81
C ALA A 22 -4.82 -2.85 -3.98
N VAL A 23 -4.26 -4.05 -3.83
CA VAL A 23 -4.32 -5.11 -4.84
C VAL A 23 -5.77 -5.54 -5.09
N LEU A 24 -6.56 -5.75 -4.04
CA LEU A 24 -7.98 -6.09 -4.16
C LEU A 24 -8.78 -4.99 -4.88
N LEU A 25 -8.54 -3.72 -4.54
CA LEU A 25 -9.20 -2.60 -5.22
C LEU A 25 -8.81 -2.48 -6.69
N ILE A 26 -7.57 -2.80 -7.06
CA ILE A 26 -7.16 -2.86 -8.48
C ILE A 26 -7.93 -3.94 -9.22
N PHE A 27 -8.03 -5.15 -8.64
CA PHE A 27 -8.85 -6.22 -9.23
C PHE A 27 -10.31 -5.79 -9.39
N GLN A 28 -10.89 -5.18 -8.36
CA GLN A 28 -12.26 -4.67 -8.42
C GLN A 28 -12.44 -3.58 -9.47
N ALA A 29 -11.46 -2.67 -9.60
CA ALA A 29 -11.49 -1.60 -10.60
C ALA A 29 -11.48 -2.14 -12.03
N ILE A 30 -10.71 -3.20 -12.28
CA ILE A 30 -10.61 -3.86 -13.59
C ILE A 30 -11.88 -4.67 -13.88
N ASP A 31 -12.32 -5.51 -12.94
CA ASP A 31 -13.46 -6.41 -13.12
C ASP A 31 -14.78 -5.63 -13.29
N ALA A 32 -15.03 -4.66 -12.41
CA ALA A 32 -16.24 -3.83 -12.47
C ALA A 32 -16.12 -2.64 -13.45
N GLN A 33 -15.00 -2.50 -14.16
CA GLN A 33 -14.67 -1.34 -15.01
C GLN A 33 -14.82 0.02 -14.28
N LEU A 34 -14.70 0.00 -12.95
CA LEU A 34 -14.95 1.15 -12.08
C LEU A 34 -13.62 1.83 -11.74
N TRP A 35 -13.07 2.55 -12.71
CA TRP A 35 -11.76 3.19 -12.62
C TRP A 35 -11.61 4.20 -11.47
N VAL A 36 -12.72 4.72 -10.93
CA VAL A 36 -12.68 5.56 -9.73
C VAL A 36 -12.04 4.85 -8.53
N LEU A 37 -12.14 3.51 -8.45
CA LEU A 37 -11.49 2.70 -7.42
C LEU A 37 -9.96 2.65 -7.56
N ALA A 38 -9.42 3.01 -8.73
CA ALA A 38 -7.98 3.12 -8.91
C ALA A 38 -7.38 4.25 -8.07
N ILE A 39 -8.14 5.31 -7.78
CA ILE A 39 -7.67 6.44 -6.96
C ILE A 39 -7.30 5.99 -5.53
N PRO A 40 -8.22 5.39 -4.73
CA PRO A 40 -7.87 4.88 -3.40
C PRO A 40 -6.84 3.74 -3.46
N ALA A 41 -6.84 2.92 -4.52
CA ALA A 41 -5.84 1.88 -4.68
C ALA A 41 -4.42 2.45 -4.83
N VAL A 42 -4.23 3.45 -5.70
CA VAL A 42 -2.94 4.15 -5.86
C VAL A 42 -2.52 4.81 -4.56
N TYR A 43 -3.44 5.47 -3.85
CA TYR A 43 -3.13 6.07 -2.55
C TYR A 43 -2.67 5.03 -1.52
N LEU A 44 -3.29 3.86 -1.46
CA LEU A 44 -2.88 2.78 -0.57
C LEU A 44 -1.53 2.17 -0.96
N LEU A 45 -1.21 2.06 -2.27
CA LEU A 45 0.12 1.67 -2.72
C LEU A 45 1.18 2.68 -2.27
N LEU A 46 0.91 3.98 -2.44
CA LEU A 46 1.83 5.02 -1.98
C LEU A 46 2.06 4.94 -0.46
N GLN A 47 1.00 4.68 0.32
CA GLN A 47 1.14 4.47 1.76
C GLN A 47 1.91 3.19 2.11
N ALA A 48 1.72 2.09 1.37
CA ALA A 48 2.39 0.81 1.64
C ALA A 48 3.90 0.89 1.36
N PHE A 49 4.30 1.50 0.24
CA PHE A 49 5.69 1.61 -0.16
C PHE A 49 6.41 2.82 0.44
N PHE A 50 5.78 3.98 0.51
CA PHE A 50 6.47 5.21 0.92
C PHE A 50 6.09 5.69 2.32
N ASN A 51 5.10 5.07 2.98
CA ASN A 51 4.49 5.60 4.21
C ASN A 51 4.02 7.03 4.03
N PHE A 52 3.56 7.33 2.81
CA PHE A 52 3.07 8.64 2.45
C PHE A 52 1.93 9.03 3.41
N GLY A 53 2.05 10.18 4.09
CA GLY A 53 1.08 10.63 5.10
C GLY A 53 1.30 10.09 6.52
N CYS A 54 2.29 9.21 6.78
CA CYS A 54 2.69 8.83 8.14
C CYS A 54 3.83 9.73 8.65
N LYS A 55 3.77 10.16 9.92
CA LYS A 55 4.88 10.86 10.57
C LYS A 55 5.83 9.84 11.21
N ASN A 56 7.13 9.93 10.91
CA ASN A 56 8.18 9.07 11.48
C ASN A 56 7.96 7.55 11.33
N ASP A 57 7.54 7.09 10.14
CA ASP A 57 7.24 5.66 9.84
C ASP A 57 6.13 5.01 10.69
N SER A 58 5.50 5.77 11.59
CA SER A 58 4.41 5.31 12.45
C SER A 58 3.12 5.95 11.99
N CYS A 59 2.31 5.18 11.27
CA CYS A 59 0.91 5.54 11.06
C CYS A 59 0.11 5.10 12.29
N LYS A 60 0.24 5.86 13.38
CA LYS A 60 -0.72 5.85 14.47
C LYS A 60 -1.91 6.72 14.02
N ILE A 61 -3.10 6.14 14.09
CA ILE A 61 -4.35 6.92 14.12
C ILE A 61 -4.36 7.78 15.38
#